data_AF-A0A3D1SR06-F1
#
_entry.id   AF-A0A3D1SR06-F1
#
_cell.length_a   1.000
_cell.length_b   1.000
_cell.length_c   1.000
_cell.angle_alpha   90.00
_cell.angle_beta   90.00
_cell.angle_gamma   90.00
#
_symmetry.space_group_name_H-M   'P 1'
#
loop_
_entity.id
_entity.type
_entity.pdbx_description
1 polymer ?
#
loop_
_entity_poly.entity_id
_entity_poly.type
_entity_poly.pdbx_seq_one_letter_code
_entity_poly.pdbx_strand_id
1 'polypeptide(L)'
;NAYYGASTQRAVLNFPISDLRFPRQFIRALGQIKQAAARTNEALGTVDPQVADAIVRASQEVIDGKLDNNFVLDIFQTGSGTSTNMNANEVIANRASELLGGSLGSRKVHP
;
A
#
# COMPACT_ATOMS: atom_id res chain seq x y z
N ASN A 1 -14.46 0.82 1.94
CA ASN A 1 -13.93 1.73 0.89
C ASN A 1 -12.70 1.10 0.27
N ALA A 2 -12.50 1.28 -1.04
CA ALA A 2 -11.32 0.79 -1.74
C ALA A 2 -10.16 1.80 -1.59
N TYR A 3 -9.07 1.37 -0.97
CA TYR A 3 -7.86 2.19 -0.77
C TYR A 3 -6.84 2.03 -1.90
N TYR A 4 -6.96 1.01 -2.75
CA TYR A 4 -6.08 0.86 -3.90
C TYR A 4 -6.43 1.88 -5.01
N GLY A 5 -5.48 2.17 -5.89
CA GLY A 5 -5.59 3.24 -6.87
C GLY A 5 -5.65 2.73 -8.31
N ALA A 6 -5.37 3.66 -9.23
CA ALA A 6 -5.49 3.44 -10.67
C ALA A 6 -4.49 2.39 -11.19
N SER A 7 -3.30 2.28 -10.60
CA SER A 7 -2.30 1.30 -11.04
C SER A 7 -2.74 -0.11 -10.67
N THR A 8 -3.24 -0.27 -9.44
CA THR A 8 -3.81 -1.54 -8.99
C THR A 8 -5.02 -1.93 -9.83
N GLN A 9 -5.98 -1.01 -10.03
CA GLN A 9 -7.17 -1.31 -10.82
C GLN A 9 -6.82 -1.70 -12.26
N ARG A 10 -5.81 -1.07 -12.87
CA ARG A 10 -5.32 -1.47 -14.20
C ARG A 10 -4.72 -2.87 -14.20
N ALA A 11 -3.95 -3.22 -13.17
CA ALA A 11 -3.40 -4.56 -13.05
C ALA A 11 -4.50 -5.63 -12.84
N VAL A 12 -5.57 -5.32 -12.10
CA VAL A 12 -6.75 -6.19 -11.99
C VAL A 12 -7.34 -6.50 -13.37
N LEU A 13 -7.50 -5.48 -14.22
CA LEU A 13 -8.04 -5.64 -15.56
C LEU A 13 -7.09 -6.38 -16.51
N ASN A 14 -5.78 -6.24 -16.32
CA ASN A 14 -4.77 -6.84 -17.19
C ASN A 14 -4.46 -8.31 -16.87
N PHE A 15 -4.68 -8.76 -15.62
CA PHE A 15 -4.29 -10.09 -15.16
C PHE A 15 -5.44 -10.90 -14.50
N PRO A 16 -6.58 -11.14 -15.19
CA PRO A 16 -7.66 -11.97 -14.65
C PRO A 16 -7.41 -13.47 -14.91
N ILE A 17 -6.42 -14.07 -14.23
CA ILE A 17 -5.92 -15.41 -14.59
C ILE A 17 -6.57 -16.54 -13.78
N SER A 18 -6.71 -16.40 -12.46
CA SER A 18 -7.02 -17.53 -11.56
C SER A 18 -7.87 -17.21 -10.33
N ASP A 19 -8.14 -15.92 -10.06
CA ASP A 19 -8.78 -15.42 -8.85
C ASP A 19 -8.01 -15.69 -7.53
N LEU A 20 -6.81 -16.27 -7.61
CA LEU A 20 -5.95 -16.48 -6.47
C LEU A 20 -5.32 -15.16 -6.02
N ARG A 21 -5.36 -14.86 -4.72
CA ARG A 21 -4.77 -13.66 -4.11
C ARG A 21 -3.47 -13.98 -3.38
N PHE A 22 -2.66 -12.97 -3.14
CA PHE A 22 -1.48 -13.12 -2.28
C PHE A 22 -1.89 -13.55 -0.88
N PRO A 23 -1.16 -14.51 -0.27
CA PRO A 23 -1.46 -14.94 1.09
C PRO A 23 -1.18 -13.78 2.07
N ARG A 24 -1.93 -13.73 3.17
CA ARG A 24 -1.82 -12.65 4.18
C ARG A 24 -0.38 -12.46 4.68
N GLN A 25 0.39 -13.53 4.81
CA GLN A 25 1.80 -13.44 5.23
C GLN A 25 2.65 -12.57 4.29
N PHE A 26 2.35 -12.59 2.99
CA PHE A 26 3.03 -11.77 1.99
C PHE A 26 2.61 -10.30 2.11
N ILE A 27 1.31 -10.04 2.26
CA ILE A 27 0.77 -8.69 2.48
C ILE A 27 1.34 -8.07 3.75
N ARG A 28 1.41 -8.85 4.84
CA ARG A 28 2.06 -8.45 6.09
C ARG A 28 3.52 -8.05 5.88
N ALA A 29 4.27 -8.84 5.11
CA ALA A 29 5.68 -8.55 4.83
C ALA A 29 5.84 -7.23 4.04
N LEU A 30 4.96 -6.96 3.06
CA LEU A 30 4.94 -5.66 2.37
C LEU A 30 4.71 -4.51 3.35
N GLY A 31 3.75 -4.64 4.26
CA GLY A 31 3.49 -3.65 5.31
C GLY A 31 4.74 -3.40 6.18
N GLN A 32 5.44 -4.45 6.58
CA GLN A 32 6.69 -4.34 7.36
C GLN A 32 7.79 -3.61 6.59
N ILE A 33 7.98 -3.94 5.30
CA ILE A 33 8.97 -3.29 4.44
C ILE A 33 8.65 -1.79 4.30
N LYS A 34 7.39 -1.42 4.06
CA LYS A 34 6.97 -0.02 3.90
C LYS A 34 7.10 0.75 5.20
N GLN A 35 6.76 0.14 6.33
CA GLN A 35 6.95 0.74 7.66
C GLN A 35 8.44 1.02 7.94
N ALA A 36 9.31 0.03 7.67
CA ALA A 36 10.75 0.19 7.85
C ALA A 36 11.31 1.29 6.95
N ALA A 37 10.91 1.32 5.67
CA ALA A 37 11.33 2.36 4.73
C ALA A 37 10.91 3.77 5.18
N ALA A 38 9.68 3.94 5.67
CA ALA A 38 9.19 5.21 6.18
C ALA A 38 10.00 5.72 7.38
N ARG A 39 10.27 4.86 8.37
CA ARG A 39 11.09 5.20 9.54
C ARG A 39 12.52 5.57 9.15
N THR A 40 13.12 4.83 8.22
CA THR A 40 14.47 5.13 7.74
C THR A 40 14.52 6.46 7.01
N ASN A 41 13.54 6.75 6.15
CA ASN A 41 13.47 8.02 5.42
C ASN A 41 13.22 9.21 6.36
N GLU A 42 12.41 9.05 7.41
CA GLU A 42 12.27 10.05 8.47
C GLU A 42 13.61 10.32 9.17
N ALA A 43 14.32 9.26 9.58
CA ALA A 43 15.62 9.38 10.25
C ALA A 43 16.70 10.02 9.37
N LEU A 44 16.61 9.86 8.04
CA LEU A 44 17.48 10.51 7.06
C LEU A 44 17.02 11.93 6.69
N GLY A 45 15.86 12.39 7.18
CA GLY A 45 15.29 13.70 6.86
C GLY A 45 14.81 13.85 5.41
N THR A 46 14.57 12.74 4.70
CA THR A 46 14.13 12.76 3.30
C THR A 46 12.60 12.81 3.15
N VAL A 47 11.86 12.58 4.24
CA VAL A 47 10.41 12.66 4.32
C VAL A 47 10.02 13.47 5.56
N ASP A 48 9.02 14.33 5.41
CA ASP A 48 8.47 15.12 6.53
C ASP A 48 7.98 14.19 7.67
N PRO A 49 8.29 14.49 8.95
CA PRO A 49 7.92 13.64 10.07
C PRO A 49 6.41 13.35 10.20
N GLN A 50 5.53 14.31 9.89
CA GLN A 50 4.08 14.06 9.94
C GLN A 50 3.64 13.09 8.85
N VAL A 51 4.23 13.20 7.66
CA VAL A 51 3.98 12.27 6.55
C VAL A 51 4.53 10.88 6.88
N ALA A 52 5.74 10.80 7.45
CA ALA A 52 6.34 9.55 7.86
C ALA A 52 5.51 8.82 8.93
N ASP A 53 5.04 9.51 9.97
CA ASP A 53 4.16 8.93 11.01
C ASP A 53 2.87 8.37 10.39
N ALA A 54 2.24 9.14 9.50
CA ALA A 54 1.02 8.70 8.81
C ALA A 54 1.27 7.43 7.97
N ILE A 55 2.40 7.34 7.27
CA ILE A 55 2.80 6.13 6.52
C ILE A 55 3.06 4.96 7.46
N VAL A 56 3.74 5.18 8.60
CA VAL A 56 4.04 4.14 9.59
C VAL A 56 2.75 3.57 10.19
N ARG A 57 1.79 4.42 10.53
CA ARG A 57 0.48 4.02 11.06
C ARG A 57 -0.35 3.28 10.03
N ALA A 58 -0.44 3.79 8.80
CA ALA A 58 -1.12 3.09 7.70
C ALA A 58 -0.48 1.74 7.38
N SER A 59 0.86 1.65 7.39
CA SER A 59 1.59 0.40 7.21
C SER A 59 1.31 -0.58 8.35
N GLN A 60 1.17 -0.09 9.59
CA GLN A 60 0.78 -0.94 10.72
C GLN A 60 -0.61 -1.55 10.53
N GLU A 61 -1.57 -0.80 9.99
CA GLU A 61 -2.90 -1.34 9.67
C GLU A 61 -2.84 -2.47 8.62
N VAL A 62 -1.91 -2.40 7.65
CA VAL A 62 -1.61 -3.51 6.72
C VAL A 62 -1.00 -4.70 7.48
N ILE A 63 -0.02 -4.46 8.34
CA ILE A 63 0.63 -5.52 9.15
C ILE A 63 -0.39 -6.25 10.03
N ASP A 64 -1.35 -5.52 10.58
CA ASP A 64 -2.43 -6.04 11.44
C ASP A 64 -3.50 -6.79 10.66
N GLY A 65 -3.53 -6.67 9.32
CA GLY A 65 -4.54 -7.30 8.46
C GLY A 65 -5.84 -6.51 8.32
N LYS A 66 -5.89 -5.25 8.77
CA LYS A 66 -7.11 -4.41 8.73
C LYS A 66 -7.48 -3.98 7.32
N LEU A 67 -6.53 -4.04 6.39
CA LEU A 67 -6.66 -3.54 5.03
C LEU A 67 -6.58 -4.66 3.97
N ASP A 68 -6.61 -5.93 4.36
CA ASP A 68 -6.40 -7.08 3.47
C ASP A 68 -7.35 -7.08 2.25
N ASN A 69 -8.59 -6.64 2.42
CA ASN A 69 -9.59 -6.53 1.34
C ASN A 69 -9.21 -5.52 0.24
N ASN A 70 -8.14 -4.74 0.41
CA ASN A 70 -7.63 -3.80 -0.58
C ASN A 70 -6.47 -4.36 -1.42
N PHE A 71 -6.04 -5.59 -1.14
CA PHE A 71 -5.01 -6.29 -1.91
C PHE A 71 -5.68 -7.23 -2.90
N VAL A 72 -6.06 -6.67 -4.05
CA VAL A 72 -7.02 -7.25 -5.00
C VAL A 72 -6.35 -7.81 -6.26
N LEU A 73 -5.05 -8.04 -6.24
CA LEU A 73 -4.33 -8.56 -7.40
C LEU A 73 -4.30 -10.08 -7.44
N ASP A 74 -4.38 -10.62 -8.65
CA ASP A 74 -4.10 -12.03 -8.91
C ASP A 74 -2.61 -12.32 -8.67
N ILE A 75 -2.28 -13.51 -8.17
CA ILE A 75 -0.89 -13.93 -7.99
C ILE A 75 -0.14 -13.98 -9.34
N PHE A 76 -0.83 -14.30 -10.43
CA PHE A 76 -0.26 -14.39 -11.77
C PHE A 76 -0.21 -13.01 -12.46
N GLN A 77 0.63 -12.13 -11.92
CA GLN A 77 0.92 -10.81 -12.49
C GLN A 77 2.30 -10.79 -13.17
N THR A 78 2.83 -9.60 -13.48
CA THR A 78 4.24 -9.42 -13.88
C THR A 78 5.21 -10.08 -12.90
N GLY A 79 6.23 -10.79 -13.43
CA GLY A 79 7.16 -11.58 -12.62
C GLY A 79 8.04 -10.80 -11.63
N SER A 80 8.14 -9.48 -11.79
CA SER A 80 8.84 -8.58 -10.87
C SER A 80 8.06 -8.24 -9.59
N GLY A 81 6.75 -8.53 -9.54
CA GLY A 81 5.88 -8.10 -8.43
C GLY A 81 5.58 -6.60 -8.40
N THR A 82 5.83 -5.87 -9.50
CA THR A 82 5.64 -4.42 -9.58
C THR A 82 4.21 -4.01 -9.23
N SER A 83 3.21 -4.72 -9.73
CA SER A 83 1.80 -4.38 -9.46
C SER A 83 1.45 -4.54 -7.99
N THR A 84 1.95 -5.57 -7.32
CA THR A 84 1.72 -5.81 -5.88
C THR A 84 2.44 -4.78 -5.01
N ASN A 85 3.65 -4.39 -5.38
CA ASN A 85 4.32 -3.27 -4.71
C ASN A 85 3.53 -1.96 -4.88
N MET A 86 3.00 -1.68 -6.08
CA MET A 86 2.16 -0.51 -6.29
C MET A 86 0.82 -0.59 -5.55
N ASN A 87 0.23 -1.79 -5.40
CA ASN A 87 -0.97 -1.97 -4.59
C ASN A 87 -0.72 -1.61 -3.13
N ALA A 88 0.40 -2.04 -2.54
CA ALA A 88 0.78 -1.64 -1.19
C ALA A 88 0.98 -0.11 -1.09
N ASN A 89 1.70 0.49 -2.04
CA ASN A 89 1.92 1.93 -2.11
C ASN A 89 0.60 2.72 -2.14
N GLU A 90 -0.30 2.39 -3.06
CA GLU A 90 -1.58 3.10 -3.22
C GLU A 90 -2.46 2.96 -1.97
N VAL A 91 -2.55 1.75 -1.39
CA VAL A 91 -3.32 1.50 -0.16
C VAL A 91 -2.78 2.32 1.02
N ILE A 92 -1.46 2.26 1.24
CA ILE A 92 -0.81 2.94 2.36
C ILE A 92 -0.89 4.46 2.18
N ALA A 93 -0.64 4.99 0.98
CA ALA A 93 -0.67 6.43 0.72
C ALA A 93 -2.08 7.01 0.87
N ASN A 94 -3.11 6.30 0.37
CA ASN A 94 -4.48 6.74 0.55
C ASN A 94 -4.91 6.70 2.03
N ARG A 95 -4.52 5.64 2.75
CA ARG A 95 -4.83 5.56 4.18
C ARG A 95 -4.08 6.61 5.01
N ALA A 96 -2.80 6.84 4.71
CA ALA A 96 -2.01 7.90 5.33
C ALA A 96 -2.59 9.29 5.02
N SER A 97 -3.08 9.52 3.80
CA SER A 97 -3.75 10.76 3.43
C SER A 97 -5.01 11.01 4.27
N GLU A 98 -5.83 9.98 4.53
CA GLU A 98 -6.98 10.09 5.44
C GLU A 98 -6.57 10.38 6.88
N LEU A 99 -5.50 9.74 7.38
CA LEU A 99 -4.97 10.01 8.73
C LEU A 99 -4.52 11.47 8.90
N LEU A 100 -4.11 12.12 7.81
CA LEU A 100 -3.78 13.55 7.74
C LEU A 100 -4.98 14.46 7.43
N GLY A 101 -6.20 13.95 7.59
CA GLY A 101 -7.44 14.68 7.32
C GLY A 101 -7.65 15.03 5.84
N GLY A 102 -7.03 14.28 4.93
CA GLY A 102 -7.35 14.32 3.50
C GLY A 102 -8.54 13.42 3.16
N SER A 103 -9.12 13.62 1.98
CA SER A 103 -10.04 12.66 1.39
C SER A 103 -9.28 11.55 0.64
N LEU A 104 -9.95 10.42 0.44
CA LEU A 104 -9.45 9.35 -0.43
C LEU A 104 -9.12 9.91 -1.83
N GLY A 105 -7.92 9.61 -2.35
CA GLY A 105 -7.46 10.12 -3.65
C GLY A 105 -6.95 11.57 -3.65
N SER A 106 -6.95 12.26 -2.51
CA SER A 106 -6.39 13.62 -2.39
C SER A 106 -4.88 13.70 -2.66
N ARG A 107 -4.17 12.58 -2.57
CA ARG A 107 -2.71 12.48 -2.71
C ARG A 107 -1.94 13.43 -1.78
N LYS A 108 -2.47 13.72 -0.58
CA LYS A 108 -1.70 14.37 0.50
C LYS A 108 -0.42 13.60 0.81
N VAL A 109 -0.49 12.27 0.73
CA VAL A 109 0.66 11.37 0.65
C VAL A 109 0.68 10.76 -0.74
N HIS A 110 1.83 10.81 -1.42
CA HIS A 110 1.99 10.21 -2.74
C HIS A 110 2.33 8.72 -2.62
N PRO A 111 1.71 7.83 -3.45
CA PRO A 111 2.09 6.41 -3.54
C PRO A 111 3.55 6.18 -3.93
#